data_AF-A0A3B8Z6N5-F1
#
_entry.id   AF-A0A3B8Z6N5-F1
#
_cell.length_a   1.000
_cell.length_b   1.000
_cell.length_c   1.000
_cell.angle_alpha   90.00
_cell.angle_beta   90.00
_cell.angle_gamma   90.00
#
_symmetry.space_group_name_H-M   'P 1'
#
loop_
_entity.id
_entity.type
_entity.pdbx_description
1 polymer ?
#
loop_
_entity_poly.entity_id
_entity_poly.type
_entity_poly.pdbx_seq_one_letter_code
_entity_poly.pdbx_strand_id
1 'polypeptide(L)'
;MSDKLSVSSIEYFRIRNAVLIFILLAIGVSGCANRPQQSELETFERGNDYDYQLSSLAGASNYRLTLTEDGFEWPILAPGTDTALLEISLRRTRGQTPAIEIKTGATTVIQYFEQGGQGRRYLDLSPLLKGTIDPGDFIQFTSLGAEWNSESV
;
A
#
# COMPACT_ATOMS: atom_id res chain seq x y z
N MET A 1 36.18 -38.48 53.04
CA MET A 1 36.10 -39.06 51.68
C MET A 1 35.15 -40.25 51.78
N SER A 2 33.91 -40.26 51.34
CA SER A 2 33.09 -39.31 50.60
C SER A 2 31.64 -39.75 50.83
N ASP A 3 30.82 -38.98 51.54
CA ASP A 3 29.39 -39.31 51.69
C ASP A 3 28.65 -38.88 50.42
N LYS A 4 28.21 -39.88 49.66
CA LYS A 4 27.47 -39.71 48.42
C LYS A 4 26.02 -39.35 48.74
N LEU A 5 25.61 -38.18 48.28
CA LEU A 5 24.23 -37.69 48.25
C LEU A 5 23.31 -38.72 47.60
N SER A 6 22.52 -39.42 48.42
CA SER A 6 21.39 -40.24 47.97
C SER A 6 20.21 -39.31 47.72
N VAL A 7 20.04 -38.87 46.47
CA VAL A 7 18.83 -38.17 46.04
C VAL A 7 17.73 -39.21 45.89
N SER A 8 16.69 -39.11 46.72
CA SER A 8 15.52 -40.01 46.68
C SER A 8 14.88 -40.02 45.28
N SER A 9 14.48 -41.20 44.80
CA SER A 9 13.85 -41.40 43.49
C SER A 9 12.60 -40.53 43.25
N ILE A 10 11.95 -40.07 44.32
CA ILE A 10 10.80 -39.16 44.31
C ILE A 10 11.22 -37.72 43.93
N GLU A 11 12.36 -37.26 44.43
CA GLU A 11 12.93 -35.93 44.12
C GLU A 11 13.38 -35.89 42.65
N TYR A 12 14.01 -36.96 42.18
CA TYR A 12 14.42 -37.09 40.77
C TYR A 12 13.22 -37.06 39.81
N PHE A 13 12.11 -37.72 40.17
CA PHE A 13 10.89 -37.72 39.36
C PHE A 13 10.19 -36.35 39.32
N ARG A 14 10.18 -35.62 40.46
CA ARG A 14 9.65 -34.25 40.54
C ARG A 14 10.48 -33.25 39.74
N ILE A 15 11.80 -33.31 39.85
CA ILE A 15 12.73 -32.44 39.11
C ILE A 15 12.63 -32.71 37.60
N ARG A 16 12.59 -33.98 37.19
CA ARG A 16 12.45 -34.36 35.78
C ARG A 16 11.14 -33.84 35.17
N ASN A 17 10.03 -33.95 35.89
CA ASN A 17 8.74 -33.49 35.40
C ASN A 17 8.64 -31.96 35.38
N ALA A 18 9.24 -31.27 36.36
CA ALA A 18 9.31 -29.81 36.36
C ALA A 18 10.14 -29.26 35.18
N VAL A 19 11.27 -29.90 34.86
CA VAL A 19 12.10 -29.54 33.69
C VAL A 19 11.34 -29.77 32.38
N LEU A 20 10.62 -30.88 32.25
CA LEU A 20 9.81 -31.17 31.04
C LEU A 20 8.68 -30.16 30.85
N ILE A 21 7.99 -29.77 31.93
CA ILE A 21 6.94 -28.75 31.88
C ILE A 21 7.52 -27.39 31.49
N PHE A 22 8.69 -27.02 32.01
CA PHE A 22 9.35 -25.75 31.67
C PHE A 22 9.80 -25.70 30.20
N ILE A 23 10.32 -26.81 29.66
CA ILE A 23 10.67 -26.92 28.23
C ILE A 23 9.42 -26.81 27.36
N LEU A 24 8.33 -27.48 27.72
CA LEU A 24 7.06 -27.39 26.98
C LEU A 24 6.46 -25.97 27.03
N LEU A 25 6.58 -25.27 28.17
CA LEU A 25 6.15 -23.87 28.29
C LEU A 25 7.00 -22.93 27.43
N ALA A 26 8.32 -23.13 27.37
CA ALA A 26 9.24 -22.32 26.56
C ALA A 26 8.98 -22.48 25.05
N ILE A 27 8.60 -23.68 24.60
CA ILE A 27 8.19 -23.94 23.21
C ILE A 27 6.83 -23.30 22.91
N GLY A 28 5.88 -23.34 23.86
CA GLY A 28 4.55 -22.76 23.70
C GLY A 28 4.52 -21.23 23.56
N VAL A 29 5.42 -20.51 24.23
CA VAL A 29 5.45 -19.03 24.18
C VAL A 29 6.16 -18.49 22.93
N SER A 30 7.01 -19.29 22.28
CA SER A 30 7.69 -18.89 21.03
C SER A 30 6.78 -18.94 19.78
N GLY A 31 5.56 -19.49 19.90
CA GLY A 31 4.59 -19.62 18.80
C GLY A 31 3.67 -18.42 18.59
N CYS A 32 3.66 -17.42 19.48
CA CYS A 32 2.79 -16.25 19.41
C CYS A 32 3.52 -14.97 18.96
N ALA A 33 4.59 -15.09 18.18
CA ALA A 33 5.09 -13.97 17.42
C ALA A 33 4.23 -13.84 16.16
N ASN A 34 3.41 -12.79 16.09
CA ASN A 34 2.63 -12.38 14.92
C ASN A 34 3.55 -12.25 13.70
N ARG A 35 3.80 -13.35 12.98
CA ARG A 35 4.32 -13.28 11.63
C ARG A 35 3.16 -12.86 10.74
N PRO A 36 3.25 -11.75 9.99
CA PRO A 36 2.26 -11.44 8.98
C PRO A 36 2.17 -12.65 8.06
N GLN A 37 0.97 -13.22 7.98
CA GLN A 37 0.67 -14.39 7.17
C GLN A 37 0.94 -14.02 5.71
N GLN A 38 2.13 -14.37 5.23
CA GLN A 38 2.50 -14.23 3.83
C GLN A 38 1.69 -15.28 3.07
N SER A 39 0.78 -14.83 2.23
CA SER A 39 -0.08 -15.69 1.40
C SER A 39 0.76 -16.74 0.67
N GLU A 40 0.41 -18.02 0.79
CA GLU A 40 1.10 -19.16 0.15
C GLU A 40 0.84 -19.27 -1.37
N LEU A 41 -0.10 -18.47 -1.89
CA LEU A 41 -0.26 -18.28 -3.32
C LEU A 41 0.78 -17.25 -3.75
N GLU A 42 1.71 -17.65 -4.63
CA GLU A 42 2.89 -16.97 -5.19
C GLU A 42 3.20 -15.54 -4.70
N THR A 43 4.49 -15.23 -4.52
CA THR A 43 4.97 -13.86 -4.25
C THR A 43 4.65 -12.93 -5.42
N PHE A 44 3.39 -12.51 -5.53
CA PHE A 44 2.91 -11.59 -6.54
C PHE A 44 3.37 -10.20 -6.12
N GLU A 45 4.39 -9.69 -6.82
CA GLU A 45 4.86 -8.33 -6.64
C GLU A 45 3.83 -7.33 -7.18
N ARG A 46 2.81 -7.03 -6.35
CA ARG A 46 1.75 -6.04 -6.64
C ARG A 46 2.27 -4.65 -7.03
N GLY A 47 3.55 -4.36 -6.79
CA GLY A 47 4.17 -3.10 -7.17
C GLY A 47 4.27 -2.89 -8.67
N ASN A 48 4.43 -3.97 -9.45
CA ASN A 48 4.66 -3.91 -10.90
C ASN A 48 3.40 -4.18 -11.74
N ASP A 49 2.29 -4.57 -11.09
CA ASP A 49 1.02 -4.94 -11.76
C ASP A 49 0.42 -3.82 -12.62
N TYR A 50 0.84 -2.58 -12.38
CA TYR A 50 0.29 -1.39 -13.01
C TYR A 50 1.28 -0.68 -13.93
N ASP A 51 2.48 -1.22 -14.20
CA ASP A 51 3.39 -0.61 -15.17
C ASP A 51 3.02 -0.99 -16.62
N TYR A 52 2.01 -0.30 -17.16
CA TYR A 52 1.52 -0.52 -18.52
C TYR A 52 2.38 0.16 -19.60
N GLN A 53 3.52 0.75 -19.23
CA GLN A 53 4.42 1.46 -20.16
C GLN A 53 3.69 2.53 -21.00
N LEU A 54 2.69 3.20 -20.42
CA LEU A 54 1.81 4.15 -21.13
C LEU A 54 2.58 5.30 -21.78
N SER A 55 3.68 5.72 -21.13
CA SER A 55 4.56 6.77 -21.63
C SER A 55 5.27 6.43 -22.94
N SER A 56 5.34 5.14 -23.29
CA SER A 56 5.97 4.64 -24.52
C SER A 56 4.99 4.44 -25.69
N LEU A 57 3.68 4.61 -25.45
CA LEU A 57 2.67 4.39 -26.49
C LEU A 57 2.80 5.42 -27.62
N ALA A 58 2.59 4.96 -28.86
CA ALA A 58 2.54 5.84 -30.01
C ALA A 58 1.39 6.85 -29.85
N GLY A 59 1.71 8.14 -29.90
CA GLY A 59 0.74 9.23 -29.72
C GLY A 59 0.57 9.69 -28.26
N ALA A 60 1.23 9.07 -27.30
CA ALA A 60 1.26 9.57 -25.92
C ALA A 60 2.03 10.90 -25.85
N SER A 61 1.44 11.88 -25.17
CA SER A 61 2.11 13.11 -24.78
C SER A 61 2.35 13.08 -23.27
N ASN A 62 3.61 13.11 -22.86
CA ASN A 62 3.99 13.06 -21.45
C ASN A 62 4.22 14.48 -20.91
N TYR A 63 3.60 14.79 -19.79
CA TYR A 63 3.72 16.08 -19.11
C TYR A 63 4.34 15.87 -17.74
N ARG A 64 5.40 16.61 -17.43
CA ARG A 64 5.99 16.60 -16.09
C ARG A 64 5.20 17.52 -15.18
N LEU A 65 4.79 17.02 -14.03
CA LEU A 65 3.97 17.74 -13.05
C LEU A 65 4.64 17.68 -11.68
N THR A 66 4.25 18.58 -10.79
CA THR A 66 4.58 18.47 -9.36
C THR A 66 3.31 18.05 -8.62
N LEU A 67 3.29 16.81 -8.14
CA LEU A 67 2.22 16.28 -7.32
C LEU A 67 2.51 16.59 -5.85
N THR A 68 1.56 17.24 -5.18
CA THR A 68 1.62 17.58 -3.75
C THR A 68 0.73 16.63 -2.96
N GLU A 69 0.67 16.79 -1.63
CA GLU A 69 -0.26 16.04 -0.78
C GLU A 69 -1.73 16.42 -1.01
N ASP A 70 -1.98 17.56 -1.66
CA ASP A 70 -3.32 18.10 -1.89
C ASP A 70 -3.77 17.99 -3.35
N GLY A 71 -2.89 17.66 -4.28
CA GLY A 71 -3.20 17.65 -5.72
C GLY A 71 -2.08 18.24 -6.57
N PHE A 72 -2.45 18.82 -7.72
CA PHE A 72 -1.50 19.32 -8.72
C PHE A 72 -2.09 20.45 -9.57
N GLU A 73 -1.24 21.21 -10.25
CA GLU A 73 -1.67 22.22 -11.24
C GLU A 73 -1.95 21.58 -12.60
N TRP A 74 -3.09 21.89 -13.20
CA TRP A 74 -3.51 21.34 -14.49
C TRP A 74 -2.61 21.87 -15.63
N PRO A 75 -2.01 21.00 -16.46
CA PRO A 75 -1.10 21.43 -17.52
C PRO A 75 -1.82 21.99 -18.74
N ILE A 76 -1.06 22.69 -19.59
CA ILE A 76 -1.47 22.98 -20.96
C ILE A 76 -1.40 21.68 -21.76
N LEU A 77 -2.55 21.15 -22.16
CA LEU A 77 -2.65 19.91 -22.95
C LEU A 77 -2.60 20.19 -24.46
N ALA A 78 -2.17 19.19 -25.21
CA ALA A 78 -2.22 19.20 -26.66
C ALA A 78 -3.68 19.32 -27.17
N PRO A 79 -3.92 20.03 -28.28
CA PRO A 79 -5.25 20.09 -28.87
C PRO A 79 -5.77 18.69 -29.23
N GLY A 80 -7.05 18.43 -28.94
CA GLY A 80 -7.70 17.17 -29.29
C GLY A 80 -7.42 16.00 -28.34
N THR A 81 -6.77 16.24 -27.19
CA THR A 81 -6.66 15.23 -26.13
C THR A 81 -8.05 14.81 -25.63
N ASP A 82 -8.35 13.52 -25.70
CA ASP A 82 -9.61 12.91 -25.23
C ASP A 82 -9.42 11.95 -24.04
N THR A 83 -8.17 11.61 -23.74
CA THR A 83 -7.75 10.70 -22.68
C THR A 83 -6.66 11.36 -21.85
N ALA A 84 -6.82 11.38 -20.53
CA ALA A 84 -5.83 11.92 -19.60
C ALA A 84 -5.63 10.95 -18.43
N LEU A 85 -4.41 10.46 -18.24
CA LEU A 85 -4.03 9.58 -17.15
C LEU A 85 -2.94 10.24 -16.32
N LEU A 86 -3.13 10.33 -15.00
CA LEU A 86 -2.12 10.82 -14.08
C LEU A 86 -1.45 9.65 -13.36
N GLU A 87 -0.15 9.51 -13.53
CA GLU A 87 0.66 8.60 -12.72
C GLU A 87 0.77 9.12 -11.28
N ILE A 88 0.56 8.24 -10.31
CA ILE A 88 0.82 8.50 -8.90
C ILE A 88 1.61 7.33 -8.28
N SER A 89 2.46 7.63 -7.32
CA SER A 89 3.05 6.59 -6.45
C SER A 89 2.22 6.46 -5.18
N LEU A 90 1.33 5.48 -5.16
CA LEU A 90 0.47 5.19 -4.02
C LEU A 90 1.31 4.61 -2.88
N ARG A 91 1.39 5.32 -1.76
CA ARG A 91 2.17 4.92 -0.60
C ARG A 91 1.47 3.82 0.19
N ARG A 92 0.16 4.00 0.44
CA ARG A 92 -0.67 3.02 1.14
C ARG A 92 -2.16 3.33 0.99
N THR A 93 -3.00 2.32 1.22
CA THR A 93 -4.45 2.49 1.39
C THR A 93 -4.96 1.87 2.68
N ARG A 94 -6.00 2.49 3.26
CA ARG A 94 -6.60 2.13 4.54
C ARG A 94 -8.11 2.32 4.50
N GLY A 95 -8.82 1.57 5.33
CA GLY A 95 -10.29 1.57 5.36
C GLY A 95 -10.89 0.53 4.40
N GLN A 96 -12.21 0.48 4.35
CA GLN A 96 -12.96 -0.52 3.56
C GLN A 96 -13.04 -0.16 2.08
N THR A 97 -13.10 1.13 1.76
CA THR A 97 -13.27 1.64 0.39
C THR A 97 -12.29 2.79 0.13
N PRO A 98 -10.96 2.52 0.16
CA PRO A 98 -10.00 3.58 -0.01
C PRO A 98 -10.11 4.20 -1.41
N ALA A 99 -10.11 5.53 -1.48
CA ALA A 99 -10.27 6.24 -2.73
C ALA A 99 -9.53 7.60 -2.74
N ILE A 100 -9.32 8.12 -3.94
CA ILE A 100 -9.04 9.53 -4.18
C ILE A 100 -10.27 10.10 -4.90
N GLU A 101 -10.82 11.18 -4.35
CA GLU A 101 -11.91 11.94 -4.95
C GLU A 101 -11.38 13.28 -5.47
N ILE A 102 -11.86 13.70 -6.63
CA ILE A 102 -11.57 14.98 -7.26
C ILE A 102 -12.90 15.66 -7.58
N LYS A 103 -13.06 16.91 -7.18
CA LYS A 103 -14.25 17.73 -7.48
C LYS A 103 -13.83 19.03 -8.13
N THR A 104 -14.25 19.22 -9.37
CA THR A 104 -13.97 20.46 -10.13
C THR A 104 -15.23 20.93 -10.85
N GLY A 105 -15.76 22.08 -10.45
CA GLY A 105 -17.04 22.57 -10.94
C GLY A 105 -18.17 21.56 -10.72
N ALA A 106 -18.81 21.12 -11.82
CA ALA A 106 -19.87 20.11 -11.80
C ALA A 106 -19.35 18.67 -11.94
N THR A 107 -18.04 18.48 -12.18
CA THR A 107 -17.44 17.17 -12.41
C THR A 107 -16.92 16.57 -11.11
N THR A 108 -17.26 15.32 -10.84
CA THR A 108 -16.69 14.53 -9.74
C THR A 108 -16.05 13.27 -10.33
N VAL A 109 -14.79 13.01 -9.97
CA VAL A 109 -14.06 11.78 -10.31
C VAL A 109 -13.72 11.08 -9.00
N ILE A 110 -14.00 9.78 -8.91
CA ILE A 110 -13.64 8.96 -7.75
C ILE A 110 -12.92 7.72 -8.27
N GLN A 111 -11.67 7.55 -7.86
CA GLN A 111 -10.90 6.34 -8.13
C GLN A 111 -10.76 5.54 -6.84
N TYR A 112 -11.35 4.33 -6.84
CA TYR A 112 -11.21 3.38 -5.74
C TYR A 112 -9.94 2.55 -5.88
N PHE A 113 -9.44 2.08 -4.74
CA PHE A 113 -8.28 1.22 -4.63
C PHE A 113 -8.59 0.00 -3.77
N GLU A 114 -7.78 -1.04 -3.96
CA GLU A 114 -7.74 -2.22 -3.10
C GLU A 114 -7.22 -1.84 -1.70
N GLN A 115 -7.67 -2.55 -0.66
CA GLN A 115 -7.14 -2.41 0.69
C GLN A 115 -5.67 -2.89 0.74
N GLY A 116 -4.78 -2.08 1.33
CA GLY A 116 -3.34 -2.37 1.36
C GLY A 116 -2.64 -2.14 0.01
N GLY A 117 -3.30 -1.47 -0.94
CA GLY A 117 -2.72 -1.05 -2.21
C GLY A 117 -1.52 -0.11 -2.01
N GLN A 118 -0.49 -0.34 -2.83
CA GLN A 118 0.75 0.44 -2.85
C GLN A 118 1.43 0.32 -4.23
N GLY A 119 2.32 1.26 -4.55
CA GLY A 119 3.10 1.32 -5.79
C GLY A 119 2.48 2.24 -6.84
N ARG A 120 3.00 2.16 -8.07
CA ARG A 120 2.55 2.97 -9.20
C ARG A 120 1.07 2.74 -9.49
N ARG A 121 0.30 3.80 -9.71
CA ARG A 121 -1.10 3.76 -10.15
C ARG A 121 -1.33 4.85 -11.18
N TYR A 122 -2.42 4.72 -11.94
CA TYR A 122 -2.86 5.75 -12.87
C TYR A 122 -4.29 6.16 -12.54
N LEU A 123 -4.52 7.45 -12.34
CA LEU A 123 -5.85 8.03 -12.19
C LEU A 123 -6.41 8.39 -13.56
N ASP A 124 -7.64 7.98 -13.86
CA ASP A 124 -8.34 8.44 -15.05
C ASP A 124 -8.93 9.83 -14.84
N LEU A 125 -8.31 10.82 -15.48
CA LEU A 125 -8.70 12.22 -15.45
C LEU A 125 -9.42 12.65 -16.74
N SER A 126 -9.68 11.73 -17.67
CA SER A 126 -10.41 12.01 -18.90
C SER A 126 -11.78 12.69 -18.68
N PRO A 127 -12.53 12.40 -17.59
CA PRO A 127 -13.77 13.15 -17.29
C PRO A 127 -13.56 14.66 -17.09
N LEU A 128 -12.37 15.07 -16.62
CA LEU A 128 -12.04 16.47 -16.38
C LEU A 128 -11.88 17.25 -17.70
N LEU A 129 -11.50 16.59 -18.78
CA LEU A 129 -11.38 17.19 -20.13
C LEU A 129 -12.71 17.74 -20.67
N LYS A 130 -13.84 17.27 -20.14
CA LYS A 130 -15.19 17.71 -20.51
C LYS A 130 -15.71 18.85 -19.62
N GLY A 131 -14.98 19.17 -18.55
CA GLY A 131 -15.32 20.23 -17.61
C GLY A 131 -14.77 21.59 -18.02
N THR A 132 -15.04 22.60 -17.19
CA THR A 132 -14.45 23.94 -17.31
C THR A 132 -13.20 23.96 -16.43
N ILE A 133 -12.06 23.57 -17.01
CA ILE A 133 -10.74 23.59 -16.35
C ILE A 133 -9.79 24.28 -17.31
N ASP A 134 -9.15 25.33 -16.81
CA ASP A 134 -8.14 26.07 -17.54
C ASP A 134 -6.73 25.62 -17.12
N PRO A 135 -5.73 25.74 -18.01
CA PRO A 135 -4.35 25.49 -17.62
C PRO A 135 -3.91 26.39 -16.46
N GLY A 136 -3.26 25.78 -15.46
CA GLY A 136 -2.85 26.44 -14.22
C GLY A 136 -3.88 26.32 -13.09
N ASP A 137 -5.10 25.83 -13.35
CA ASP A 137 -6.06 25.54 -12.29
C ASP A 137 -5.53 24.43 -11.38
N PHE A 138 -5.68 24.61 -10.07
CA PHE A 138 -5.29 23.59 -9.11
C PHE A 138 -6.38 22.51 -8.98
N ILE A 139 -6.01 21.26 -9.27
CA ILE A 139 -6.89 20.10 -9.12
C ILE A 139 -6.68 19.52 -7.74
N GLN A 140 -7.65 19.75 -6.85
CA GLN A 140 -7.59 19.30 -5.48
C GLN A 140 -8.04 17.83 -5.33
N PHE A 141 -7.26 17.06 -4.57
CA PHE A 141 -7.53 15.69 -4.20
C PHE A 141 -8.10 15.65 -2.78
N THR A 142 -9.18 14.90 -2.62
CA THR A 142 -9.70 14.50 -1.32
C THR A 142 -9.33 13.05 -1.07
N SER A 143 -8.44 12.81 -0.11
CA SER A 143 -8.09 11.46 0.31
C SER A 143 -9.22 10.83 1.11
N LEU A 144 -9.68 9.67 0.67
CA LEU A 144 -10.61 8.81 1.39
C LEU A 144 -9.87 7.53 1.82
N GLY A 145 -8.77 7.68 2.55
CA GLY A 145 -7.95 6.56 3.00
C GLY A 145 -6.89 6.08 2.00
N ALA A 146 -6.65 6.82 0.92
CA ALA A 146 -5.55 6.58 -0.02
C ALA A 146 -4.47 7.66 0.15
N GLU A 147 -3.23 7.26 0.35
CA GLU A 147 -2.09 8.17 0.52
C GLU A 147 -1.09 7.94 -0.61
N TRP A 148 -0.60 9.01 -1.21
CA TRP A 148 0.40 8.98 -2.29
C TRP A 148 1.66 9.77 -1.88
N ASN A 149 2.71 9.64 -2.68
CA ASN A 149 3.94 10.42 -2.53
C ASN A 149 3.80 11.77 -3.23
N SER A 150 4.25 12.83 -2.57
CA SER A 150 4.45 14.12 -3.21
C SER A 150 5.79 14.09 -3.94
N GLU A 151 5.75 14.24 -5.25
CA GLU A 151 6.92 14.10 -6.11
C GLU A 151 6.70 14.77 -7.47
N SER A 152 7.79 14.95 -8.21
CA SER A 152 7.67 15.29 -9.62
C SER A 152 7.43 14.01 -10.41
N VAL A 153 6.29 13.94 -11.08
CA VAL A 153 5.87 12.83 -11.95
C VAL A 153 5.93 13.23 -13.41
#